data_AF-A0A151L871-F1
#
_entry.id   AF-A0A151L871-F1
#
_cell.length_a   1.000
_cell.length_b   1.000
_cell.length_c   1.000
_cell.angle_alpha   90.00
_cell.angle_beta   90.00
_cell.angle_gamma   90.00
#
_symmetry.space_group_name_H-M   'P 1'
#
loop_
_entity.id
_entity.type
_entity.pdbx_description
1 polymer ?
#
loop_
_entity_poly.entity_id
_entity_poly.type
_entity_poly.pdbx_seq_one_letter_code
_entity_poly.pdbx_strand_id
1 'polypeptide(L)'
;IKLNEIHKLTNSPNEGDNLSFAIPMCAPYSAIQTHKYKIKLVPGNTKKGKVADSCISYFLKNATNEKEKELIKNISMDELGNCIIANCTPDLKELKELSKNNFVQKGRKK
;
A
#
# COMPACT_ATOMS: atom_id res chain seq x y z
N ILE A 1 20.08 25.92 9.28
CA ILE A 1 20.41 24.58 8.72
C ILE A 1 19.25 24.21 7.80
N LYS A 2 19.45 24.19 6.47
CA LYS A 2 18.39 23.75 5.54
C LYS A 2 18.09 22.30 5.88
N LEU A 3 16.86 21.99 6.30
CA LEU A 3 16.42 20.60 6.42
C LEU A 3 16.59 19.95 5.04
N ASN A 4 17.42 18.92 4.96
CA ASN A 4 17.58 18.16 3.72
C ASN A 4 16.21 17.64 3.29
N GLU A 5 15.81 17.89 2.04
CA GLU A 5 14.50 17.49 1.49
C GLU A 5 14.20 16.00 1.67
N ILE A 6 15.25 15.17 1.74
CA ILE A 6 15.17 13.72 2.02
C ILE A 6 14.47 13.42 3.35
N HIS A 7 14.64 14.27 4.37
CA HIS A 7 14.04 14.07 5.69
C HIS A 7 12.52 14.30 5.69
N LYS A 8 11.94 14.81 4.59
CA LYS A 8 10.49 14.95 4.42
C LYS A 8 9.84 13.63 3.98
N LEU A 9 10.63 12.66 3.52
CA LEU A 9 10.15 11.33 3.17
C LEU A 9 10.16 10.44 4.41
N THR A 10 8.99 9.93 4.79
CA THR A 10 8.85 8.97 5.88
C THR A 10 8.02 7.78 5.43
N ASN A 11 8.39 6.60 5.90
CA ASN A 11 7.64 5.36 5.70
C ASN A 11 6.68 5.04 6.85
N SER A 12 6.79 5.76 7.97
CA SER A 12 5.99 5.61 9.17
C SER A 12 5.60 6.99 9.69
N PRO A 13 4.47 7.55 9.21
CA PRO A 13 3.99 8.83 9.71
C PRO A 13 3.52 8.70 11.16
N ASN A 14 3.87 9.67 12.00
CA ASN A 14 3.43 9.73 13.39
C ASN A 14 2.05 10.39 13.52
N GLU A 15 1.37 10.15 14.63
CA GLU A 15 0.12 10.84 14.96
C GLU A 15 0.38 12.34 15.11
N GLY A 16 -0.13 13.14 14.17
CA GLY A 16 0.07 14.59 14.10
C GLY A 16 0.85 15.06 12.87
N ASP A 17 1.48 14.15 12.12
CA ASP A 17 2.19 14.51 10.90
C ASP A 17 1.21 14.92 9.78
N ASN A 18 1.57 15.98 9.03
CA ASN A 18 0.83 16.42 7.87
C ASN A 18 1.38 15.76 6.61
N LEU A 19 0.61 14.81 6.06
CA LEU A 19 0.97 14.11 4.83
C LEU A 19 0.42 14.86 3.62
N SER A 20 1.30 15.20 2.68
CA SER A 20 0.92 15.93 1.46
C SER A 20 0.78 15.03 0.24
N PHE A 21 1.69 14.06 0.07
CA PHE A 21 1.75 13.20 -1.12
C PHE A 21 2.20 11.78 -0.74
N ALA A 22 1.75 10.79 -1.51
CA ALA A 22 2.26 9.43 -1.46
C ALA A 22 3.03 9.13 -2.74
N ILE A 23 4.22 8.52 -2.61
CA ILE A 23 5.11 8.23 -3.72
C ILE A 23 5.25 6.72 -3.84
N PRO A 24 4.88 6.10 -4.98
CA PRO A 24 5.13 4.69 -5.19
C PRO A 24 6.63 4.45 -5.40
N MET A 25 7.13 3.34 -4.90
CA MET A 25 8.52 2.91 -5.14
C MET A 25 8.62 1.39 -5.16
N CYS A 26 9.60 0.88 -5.90
CA CYS A 26 10.00 -0.52 -5.87
C CYS A 26 11.36 -0.64 -5.19
N ALA A 27 11.49 -1.58 -4.26
CA ALA A 27 12.73 -1.83 -3.54
C ALA A 27 12.85 -3.30 -3.13
N PRO A 28 14.07 -3.78 -2.83
CA PRO A 28 14.28 -5.12 -2.29
C PRO A 28 13.49 -5.32 -0.99
N TYR A 29 12.91 -6.51 -0.80
CA TYR A 29 12.07 -6.80 0.37
C TYR A 29 12.80 -6.56 1.69
N SER A 30 14.11 -6.81 1.73
CA SER A 30 14.96 -6.57 2.90
C SER A 30 14.95 -5.12 3.38
N ALA A 31 14.86 -4.15 2.46
CA ALA A 31 14.86 -2.71 2.76
C ALA A 31 13.49 -2.19 3.23
N ILE A 32 12.39 -2.84 2.81
CA ILE A 32 11.02 -2.39 3.08
C ILE A 32 10.32 -3.16 4.20
N GLN A 33 11.05 -3.99 4.95
CA GLN A 33 10.46 -4.83 6.00
C GLN A 33 9.70 -4.03 7.07
N THR A 34 10.15 -2.82 7.38
CA THR A 34 9.56 -1.94 8.40
C THR A 34 8.41 -1.07 7.86
N HIS A 35 8.10 -1.13 6.56
CA HIS A 35 7.06 -0.29 5.97
C HIS A 35 5.67 -0.86 6.25
N LYS A 36 4.74 0.00 6.65
CA LYS A 36 3.32 -0.34 6.85
C LYS A 36 2.64 -0.78 5.55
N TYR A 37 2.95 -0.09 4.45
CA TYR A 37 2.41 -0.37 3.12
C TYR A 37 3.46 -1.06 2.27
N LYS A 38 3.44 -2.40 2.28
CA LYS A 38 4.37 -3.22 1.48
C LYS A 38 3.62 -4.39 0.86
N ILE A 39 4.04 -4.79 -0.33
CA ILE A 39 3.56 -5.99 -1.03
C ILE A 39 4.78 -6.65 -1.67
N LYS A 40 4.88 -7.98 -1.52
CA LYS A 40 5.89 -8.75 -2.23
C LYS A 40 5.42 -9.00 -3.66
N LEU A 41 6.24 -8.67 -4.64
CA LEU A 41 6.01 -9.03 -6.04
C LEU A 41 6.70 -10.37 -6.31
N VAL A 42 5.99 -11.32 -6.88
CA VAL A 42 6.53 -12.61 -7.32
C VAL A 42 6.48 -12.71 -8.84
N PRO A 43 7.41 -13.42 -9.49
CA PRO A 43 7.33 -13.67 -10.93
C PRO A 43 5.99 -14.32 -11.30
N GLY A 44 5.33 -13.81 -12.35
CA GLY A 44 3.99 -14.24 -12.77
C GLY A 44 3.55 -13.60 -14.09
N ASN A 45 2.35 -13.90 -14.57
CA ASN A 45 1.92 -13.49 -15.93
C ASN A 45 0.86 -12.39 -15.94
N THR A 46 0.92 -11.44 -14.98
CA THR A 46 -0.06 -10.36 -14.85
C THR A 46 0.45 -9.05 -15.46
N LYS A 47 -0.42 -8.32 -16.16
CA LYS A 47 -0.10 -7.00 -16.71
C LYS A 47 0.11 -5.98 -15.59
N LYS A 48 1.07 -5.06 -15.78
CA LYS A 48 1.43 -4.02 -14.80
C LYS A 48 0.22 -3.25 -14.23
N GLY A 49 -0.72 -2.87 -15.09
CA GLY A 49 -1.93 -2.16 -14.64
C GLY A 49 -2.82 -2.97 -13.69
N LYS A 50 -2.96 -4.28 -13.89
CA LYS A 50 -3.72 -5.14 -12.97
C LYS A 50 -2.99 -5.35 -11.64
N VAL A 51 -1.66 -5.40 -11.67
CA VAL A 51 -0.84 -5.46 -10.45
C VAL A 51 -1.00 -4.15 -9.67
N ALA A 52 -0.88 -3.00 -10.35
CA ALA A 52 -1.07 -1.67 -9.76
C ALA A 52 -2.43 -1.54 -9.06
N ASP A 53 -3.50 -1.92 -9.74
CA ASP A 53 -4.87 -1.88 -9.22
C ASP A 53 -5.03 -2.76 -7.97
N SER A 54 -4.47 -3.98 -8.01
CA SER A 54 -4.48 -4.91 -6.88
C SER A 54 -3.69 -4.35 -5.69
N CYS A 55 -2.57 -3.69 -5.94
CA CYS A 55 -1.74 -3.06 -4.91
C CYS A 55 -2.46 -1.89 -4.23
N ILE A 56 -3.07 -0.98 -5.00
CA ILE A 56 -3.86 0.13 -4.46
C ILE A 56 -5.01 -0.40 -3.62
N SER A 57 -5.76 -1.38 -4.13
CA SER A 57 -6.87 -2.00 -3.40
C SER A 57 -6.42 -2.60 -2.06
N TYR A 58 -5.25 -3.24 -2.02
CA TYR A 58 -4.67 -3.75 -0.78
C TYR A 58 -4.32 -2.63 0.20
N PHE A 59 -3.63 -1.59 -0.28
CA PHE A 59 -3.22 -0.47 0.57
C PHE A 59 -4.42 0.31 1.12
N LEU A 60 -5.48 0.49 0.33
CA LEU A 60 -6.72 1.13 0.79
C LEU A 60 -7.44 0.34 1.87
N LYS A 61 -7.38 -1.00 1.81
CA LYS A 61 -7.94 -1.88 2.84
C LYS A 61 -7.13 -1.83 4.14
N ASN A 62 -5.81 -1.68 4.04
CA ASN A 62 -4.91 -1.60 5.20
C ASN A 62 -4.77 -0.18 5.78
N ALA A 63 -5.28 0.84 5.08
CA ALA A 63 -5.23 2.22 5.54
C ALA A 63 -6.19 2.44 6.72
N THR A 64 -5.64 2.92 7.83
CA THR A 64 -6.38 3.16 9.07
C THR A 64 -6.99 4.55 9.08
N ASN A 65 -6.31 5.53 8.46
CA ASN A 65 -6.72 6.92 8.46
C ASN A 65 -7.35 7.33 7.11
N GLU A 66 -8.31 8.26 7.13
CA GLU A 66 -8.93 8.77 5.89
C GLU A 66 -7.94 9.54 5.02
N LYS A 67 -7.03 10.31 5.64
CA LYS A 67 -5.94 11.01 4.93
C LYS A 67 -5.05 10.04 4.14
N GLU A 68 -4.68 8.91 4.74
CA GLU A 68 -3.87 7.88 4.06
C GLU A 68 -4.62 7.35 2.83
N LYS A 69 -5.93 7.10 2.95
CA LYS A 69 -6.76 6.62 1.83
C LYS A 69 -6.82 7.62 0.70
N GLU A 70 -6.97 8.91 1.00
CA GLU A 70 -6.99 9.97 -0.01
C GLU A 70 -5.64 10.04 -0.75
N LEU A 71 -4.54 10.00 -0.02
CA LEU A 71 -3.19 10.03 -0.62
C LEU A 71 -2.90 8.81 -1.49
N ILE A 72 -3.31 7.61 -1.05
CA ILE A 72 -3.15 6.39 -1.85
C ILE A 72 -3.98 6.46 -3.14
N LYS A 73 -5.18 7.06 -3.10
CA LYS A 73 -6.02 7.26 -4.30
C LYS A 73 -5.46 8.29 -5.27
N ASN A 74 -4.71 9.26 -4.77
CA ASN A 74 -4.08 10.29 -5.59
C ASN A 74 -2.85 9.78 -6.35
N ILE A 75 -2.36 8.57 -6.07
CA ILE A 75 -1.27 7.96 -6.84
C ILE A 75 -1.79 7.60 -8.24
N SER A 76 -1.14 8.10 -9.28
CA SER A 76 -1.52 7.74 -10.65
C SER A 76 -1.21 6.27 -10.95
N MET A 77 -2.11 5.61 -11.68
CA MET A 77 -1.90 4.25 -12.18
C MET A 77 -0.65 4.13 -13.05
N ASP A 78 -0.30 5.20 -13.77
CA ASP A 78 0.91 5.25 -14.59
C ASP A 78 2.18 5.31 -13.75
N GLU A 79 2.19 6.12 -12.67
CA GLU A 79 3.33 6.22 -11.75
C GLU A 79 3.60 4.88 -11.05
N LEU A 80 2.53 4.23 -10.58
CA LEU A 80 2.64 2.91 -9.96
C LEU A 80 3.02 1.85 -10.99
N GLY A 81 2.45 1.89 -12.19
CA GLY A 81 2.78 0.98 -13.30
C GLY A 81 4.26 1.07 -13.71
N ASN A 82 4.85 2.27 -13.69
CA ASN A 82 6.26 2.50 -13.97
C ASN A 82 7.19 1.96 -12.86
N CYS A 83 6.73 1.93 -11.62
CA CYS A 83 7.48 1.31 -10.50
C CYS A 83 7.44 -0.23 -10.54
N ILE A 84 6.43 -0.83 -11.19
CA ILE A 84 6.23 -2.28 -11.18
C ILE A 84 7.09 -2.97 -12.26
N ILE A 85 7.77 -4.04 -11.82
CA ILE A 85 8.55 -4.93 -12.68
C ILE A 85 7.62 -5.71 -13.61
N ALA A 86 8.00 -5.88 -14.89
CA ALA A 86 7.20 -6.68 -15.83
C ALA A 86 7.10 -8.15 -15.38
N ASN A 87 6.03 -8.83 -15.79
CA ASN A 87 5.81 -10.26 -15.52
C ASN A 87 5.88 -10.58 -14.02
N CYS A 88 5.17 -9.81 -13.21
CA CYS A 88 5.00 -10.09 -11.79
C CYS A 88 3.53 -10.19 -11.41
N THR A 89 3.27 -10.82 -10.27
CA THR A 89 1.98 -10.94 -9.61
C THR A 89 2.18 -10.53 -8.14
N PRO A 90 1.25 -9.77 -7.54
CA PRO A 90 1.35 -9.40 -6.15
C PRO A 90 1.06 -10.62 -5.27
N ASP A 91 1.94 -10.90 -4.30
CA ASP A 91 1.77 -11.96 -3.31
C ASP A 91 0.85 -11.46 -2.19
N LEU A 92 -0.46 -11.51 -2.45
CA LEU A 92 -1.51 -11.01 -1.54
C LEU A 92 -1.85 -12.01 -0.43
N LYS A 93 -0.91 -12.86 0.02
CA LYS A 93 -1.17 -13.87 1.06
C LYS A 93 -1.73 -13.26 2.36
N GLU A 94 -1.36 -12.02 2.68
CA GLU A 94 -1.87 -11.26 3.82
C GLU A 94 -3.34 -10.81 3.69
N LEU A 95 -3.94 -10.84 2.49
CA LEU A 95 -5.33 -10.45 2.26
C LEU A 95 -6.33 -11.50 2.78
N LYS A 96 -5.89 -12.76 2.94
CA LYS A 96 -6.73 -13.90 3.37
C LYS A 96 -6.99 -13.95 4.87
N GLU A 97 -6.09 -13.45 5.72
CA GLU A 97 -6.28 -13.52 7.18
C GLU A 97 -7.24 -12.44 7.71
N LEU A 98 -7.21 -11.22 7.16
CA LEU A 98 -8.10 -10.14 7.59
C LEU A 98 -9.56 -10.30 7.10
N SER A 99 -9.82 -11.17 6.11
CA SER A 99 -11.19 -11.45 5.66
C SER A 99 -11.92 -12.46 6.56
N LYS A 100 -11.23 -13.23 7.40
CA LYS A 100 -11.87 -14.21 8.30
C LYS A 100 -12.30 -13.63 9.65
N ASN A 101 -11.75 -12.48 10.06
CA ASN A 101 -11.97 -11.92 11.40
C ASN A 101 -13.17 -10.96 11.53
N ASN A 102 -13.97 -10.73 10.48
CA ASN A 102 -15.15 -9.85 10.53
C ASN A 102 -16.45 -10.53 10.04
N PHE A 103 -16.60 -11.83 10.30
CA PHE A 103 -17.86 -12.55 10.05
C PHE A 103 -18.44 -13.23 11.31
N VAL A 104 -18.31 -12.59 12.48
CA VAL A 104 -19.19 -12.91 13.62
C VAL A 104 -19.53 -11.61 14.34
N GLN A 105 -20.69 -11.04 14.01
CA GLN A 105 -21.66 -10.52 14.96
C GLN A 105 -22.97 -10.31 14.20
N LYS A 106 -23.68 -11.42 13.94
CA LYS A 106 -25.09 -11.38 13.55
C LYS A 106 -25.87 -11.01 14.81
N GLY A 107 -26.11 -9.72 15.00
CA GLY A 107 -26.99 -9.21 16.05
C GLY A 107 -28.38 -9.81 15.89
N ARG A 108 -28.75 -10.68 16.82
CA ARG A 108 -30.14 -11.01 17.14
C ARG A 108 -30.80 -9.71 17.62
N LYS A 109 -31.79 -9.20 16.88
CA LYS A 109 -32.72 -8.20 17.40
C LYS A 109 -34.16 -8.71 17.25
N LYS A 110 -34.73 -8.93 18.43
CA LYS A 110 -36.13 -8.97 18.87
C LYS A 110 -37.12 -9.78 18.06
#